data_AF-A0A6N7YVI7-F1
#
_entry.id   AF-A0A6N7YVI7-F1
#
_cell.length_a   1.000
_cell.length_b   1.000
_cell.length_c   1.000
_cell.angle_alpha   90.00
_cell.angle_beta   90.00
_cell.angle_gamma   90.00
#
_symmetry.space_group_name_H-M   'P 1'
#
loop_
_entity.id
_entity.type
_entity.pdbx_description
1 polymer ?
#
loop_
_entity_poly.entity_id
_entity_poly.type
_entity_poly.pdbx_seq_one_letter_code
_entity_poly.pdbx_strand_id
1 'polypeptide(L)'
;MRGFRQRLGAALVAVVLGATVAACSPGNAQPQTKTPDGGRPDAPANLTLATAANRESTGVVAQGGPGAPYNYGPTVMLDGGKVRMWWCSQYPDAGPPGDDILYGESTSLDGPFTGPGSTVPPAVLSGNPGQFDGMHTCDPSVVRAGGTYYLYYTGAANDHALGNAIGLATSTDGLTWARADTPIVGPSHDVHRDNLYGTGQPSAVYLDGWFYLMFTDTSGKDAGWNGAGQFVLRAKDPRFAAGVESLSDNGFTAVTSTTAPRTMSVVDAFSAELEWSDALGAFVIAHETQDGTTLTFWNRDFTAHPYRAVVVPGPWEEGPGLVRRPDGHAPASESDPCGRIPVDVIRATRLGEAHAPTDLRHYGLDLTGLTGCADQQRALGVLDGFAMPSPARTMDLVVAGKVVRIDRRSVAEQLATHVLDQRVGALDGAPVAAHLSSGARALEAAGLGLGFLLDDGKLWPVHPASVASLNGSTVELVSAAQWRAHPQAAPLGK
;
A
#
# COMPACT_ATOMS: atom_id res chain seq x y z
N MET A 1 27.26 -46.42 51.20
CA MET A 1 28.00 -47.69 51.33
C MET A 1 28.96 -47.81 50.15
N ARG A 2 30.24 -48.18 50.41
CA ARG A 2 31.26 -48.83 49.53
C ARG A 2 31.26 -48.45 48.03
N GLY A 3 32.35 -48.09 47.37
CA GLY A 3 33.77 -48.42 47.56
C GLY A 3 34.49 -48.28 46.20
N PHE A 4 35.80 -48.15 46.26
CA PHE A 4 36.74 -47.77 45.19
C PHE A 4 37.21 -48.97 44.31
N ARG A 5 37.53 -48.67 43.02
CA ARG A 5 38.59 -49.21 42.11
C ARG A 5 38.77 -50.72 41.80
N GLN A 6 38.94 -51.04 40.50
CA GLN A 6 40.16 -51.57 39.78
C GLN A 6 39.74 -52.22 38.41
N ARG A 7 40.25 -51.78 37.23
CA ARG A 7 41.48 -52.12 36.44
C ARG A 7 41.56 -53.55 35.85
N LEU A 8 41.77 -53.64 34.52
CA LEU A 8 42.50 -54.65 33.69
C LEU A 8 42.29 -54.24 32.19
N GLY A 9 43.18 -54.31 31.19
CA GLY A 9 44.58 -54.74 31.03
C GLY A 9 44.85 -55.14 29.54
N ALA A 10 45.98 -54.68 28.97
CA ALA A 10 46.74 -55.13 27.75
C ALA A 10 46.09 -55.06 26.33
N ALA A 11 46.66 -54.51 25.23
CA ALA A 11 47.98 -54.60 24.53
C ALA A 11 48.17 -55.97 23.79
N LEU A 12 48.66 -56.15 22.55
CA LEU A 12 49.49 -55.37 21.60
C LEU A 12 49.56 -56.14 20.21
N VAL A 13 50.19 -55.52 19.18
CA VAL A 13 50.79 -56.07 17.91
C VAL A 13 49.85 -56.21 16.69
N ALA A 14 50.08 -55.81 15.42
CA ALA A 14 50.98 -54.95 14.60
C ALA A 14 51.24 -55.63 13.21
N VAL A 15 51.31 -54.81 12.13
CA VAL A 15 52.06 -55.03 10.82
C VAL A 15 51.39 -55.96 9.77
N VAL A 16 51.29 -55.72 8.44
CA VAL A 16 51.86 -54.77 7.45
C VAL A 16 51.01 -54.69 6.15
N LEU A 17 51.30 -53.67 5.32
CA LEU A 17 50.78 -53.30 3.99
C LEU A 17 50.69 -54.39 2.89
N GLY A 18 49.81 -54.14 1.90
CA GLY A 18 49.97 -54.63 0.52
C GLY A 18 48.79 -54.26 -0.39
N ALA A 19 49.00 -53.34 -1.34
CA ALA A 19 48.03 -52.95 -2.36
C ALA A 19 48.20 -53.79 -3.64
N THR A 20 47.10 -54.24 -4.26
CA THR A 20 47.03 -54.60 -5.70
C THR A 20 45.62 -54.40 -6.25
N VAL A 21 45.56 -53.89 -7.48
CA VAL A 21 44.40 -53.47 -8.28
C VAL A 21 44.09 -54.53 -9.35
N ALA A 22 42.80 -54.80 -9.63
CA ALA A 22 42.21 -55.22 -10.94
C ALA A 22 40.74 -55.66 -10.72
N ALA A 23 39.72 -54.93 -11.20
CA ALA A 23 39.03 -55.09 -12.52
C ALA A 23 38.23 -56.42 -12.63
N CYS A 24 36.94 -56.55 -13.01
CA CYS A 24 35.88 -55.70 -13.56
C CYS A 24 34.48 -56.37 -13.35
N SER A 25 33.43 -55.55 -13.16
CA SER A 25 31.97 -55.57 -13.53
C SER A 25 31.19 -56.87 -13.90
N PRO A 26 29.83 -56.96 -13.76
CA PRO A 26 28.79 -55.92 -13.96
C PRO A 26 27.72 -55.88 -12.83
N GLY A 27 26.74 -54.99 -12.69
CA GLY A 27 26.16 -53.92 -13.50
C GLY A 27 24.72 -53.74 -12.98
N ASN A 28 24.39 -52.52 -12.52
CA ASN A 28 23.06 -51.91 -12.60
C ASN A 28 23.13 -50.49 -12.03
N ALA A 29 23.32 -49.54 -12.94
CA ALA A 29 23.19 -48.12 -12.67
C ALA A 29 21.71 -47.73 -12.78
N GLN A 30 21.14 -47.17 -11.72
CA GLN A 30 20.05 -46.21 -11.83
C GLN A 30 20.66 -44.80 -11.72
N PRO A 31 20.41 -43.91 -12.69
CA PRO A 31 20.91 -42.54 -12.61
C PRO A 31 20.10 -41.74 -11.59
N GLN A 32 20.69 -41.45 -10.43
CA GLN A 32 20.27 -40.32 -9.63
C GLN A 32 20.77 -39.05 -10.31
N THR A 33 19.89 -38.41 -11.07
CA THR A 33 20.04 -37.01 -11.47
C THR A 33 20.07 -36.17 -10.20
N LYS A 34 21.27 -35.69 -9.82
CA LYS A 34 21.39 -34.53 -8.93
C LYS A 34 20.72 -33.35 -9.64
N THR A 35 19.55 -32.98 -9.18
CA THR A 35 18.95 -31.68 -9.43
C THR A 35 19.97 -30.61 -9.04
N PRO A 36 20.24 -29.60 -9.89
CA PRO A 36 20.95 -28.41 -9.45
C PRO A 36 20.16 -27.79 -8.31
N ASP A 37 20.81 -27.50 -7.18
CA ASP A 37 20.25 -26.60 -6.18
C ASP A 37 19.92 -25.29 -6.89
N GLY A 38 18.63 -25.05 -7.12
CA GLY A 38 18.10 -23.77 -7.54
C GLY A 38 18.25 -22.81 -6.37
N GLY A 39 19.46 -22.30 -6.16
CA GLY A 39 19.69 -21.18 -5.27
C GLY A 39 18.77 -20.04 -5.69
N ARG A 40 17.86 -19.64 -4.80
CA ARG A 40 17.25 -18.31 -4.90
C ARG A 40 18.41 -17.32 -5.06
N PRO A 41 18.36 -16.39 -6.05
CA PRO A 41 19.31 -15.30 -6.09
C PRO A 41 19.32 -14.64 -4.71
N ASP A 42 20.51 -14.41 -4.13
CA ASP A 42 20.63 -13.66 -2.89
C ASP A 42 19.88 -12.34 -3.06
N ALA A 43 18.85 -12.11 -2.25
CA ALA A 43 18.18 -10.82 -2.23
C ALA A 43 19.23 -9.77 -1.85
N PRO A 44 19.40 -8.70 -2.64
CA PRO A 44 20.28 -7.61 -2.23
C PRO A 44 19.81 -7.12 -0.86
N ALA A 45 20.74 -7.06 0.10
CA ALA A 45 20.47 -6.55 1.43
C ALA A 45 21.22 -5.23 1.63
N ASN A 46 20.54 -4.23 2.18
CA ASN A 46 21.13 -2.94 2.57
C ASN A 46 21.79 -2.14 1.45
N LEU A 47 21.19 -2.12 0.25
CA LEU A 47 21.59 -1.20 -0.82
C LEU A 47 21.36 0.26 -0.38
N THR A 48 22.25 1.15 -0.78
CA THR A 48 22.11 2.59 -0.49
C THR A 48 21.38 3.27 -1.64
N LEU A 49 20.27 3.92 -1.33
CA LEU A 49 19.58 4.82 -2.26
C LEU A 49 20.18 6.22 -2.13
N ALA A 50 20.25 6.95 -3.25
CA ALA A 50 20.61 8.35 -3.25
C ALA A 50 19.33 9.21 -3.14
N THR A 51 19.44 10.41 -2.56
CA THR A 51 18.32 11.35 -2.48
C THR A 51 18.57 12.60 -3.33
N ALA A 52 17.49 13.18 -3.86
CA ALA A 52 17.53 14.42 -4.63
C ALA A 52 16.25 15.24 -4.44
N ALA A 53 16.24 16.46 -4.96
CA ALA A 53 15.03 17.29 -5.10
C ALA A 53 14.19 17.43 -3.81
N ASN A 54 14.82 17.82 -2.71
CA ASN A 54 14.12 18.09 -1.45
C ASN A 54 13.01 19.14 -1.66
N ARG A 55 11.87 18.92 -1.02
CA ARG A 55 10.66 19.73 -1.09
C ARG A 55 10.15 20.03 0.32
N GLU A 56 9.62 21.23 0.51
CA GLU A 56 8.95 21.66 1.73
C GLU A 56 7.94 22.75 1.37
N SER A 57 6.72 22.67 1.90
CA SER A 57 5.72 23.72 1.74
C SER A 57 6.11 24.97 2.53
N THR A 58 5.81 26.15 1.98
CA THR A 58 6.09 27.43 2.64
C THR A 58 5.34 27.63 3.95
N GLY A 59 4.30 26.83 4.22
CA GLY A 59 3.50 26.89 5.43
C GLY A 59 2.53 25.71 5.53
N VAL A 60 1.54 25.88 6.40
CA VAL A 60 0.44 24.91 6.60
C VAL A 60 -0.33 24.71 5.30
N VAL A 61 -0.49 23.46 4.90
CA VAL A 61 -1.21 23.10 3.68
C VAL A 61 -2.67 22.75 3.96
N ALA A 62 -2.98 22.30 5.17
CA ALA A 62 -4.31 21.86 5.55
C ALA A 62 -4.62 22.10 7.03
N GLN A 63 -5.89 22.43 7.28
CA GLN A 63 -6.44 22.64 8.62
C GLN A 63 -7.96 22.48 8.56
N GLY A 64 -8.57 22.04 9.66
CA GLY A 64 -10.01 22.11 9.87
C GLY A 64 -10.52 23.55 9.87
N GLY A 65 -11.84 23.69 9.76
CA GLY A 65 -12.57 24.95 9.87
C GLY A 65 -12.53 25.59 11.27
N PRO A 66 -13.26 26.71 11.45
CA PRO A 66 -13.32 27.41 12.73
C PRO A 66 -13.68 26.46 13.88
N GLY A 67 -12.88 26.50 14.95
CA GLY A 67 -13.08 25.67 16.14
C GLY A 67 -12.39 24.30 16.09
N ALA A 68 -11.74 23.91 14.98
CA ALA A 68 -10.92 22.71 14.93
C ALA A 68 -9.59 22.88 15.71
N PRO A 69 -9.37 22.12 16.80
CA PRO A 69 -8.22 22.34 17.69
C PRO A 69 -6.92 21.68 17.22
N TYR A 70 -7.00 20.63 16.40
CA TYR A 70 -5.85 19.84 15.94
C TYR A 70 -6.07 19.21 14.56
N ASN A 71 -4.99 18.80 13.90
CA ASN A 71 -5.01 18.21 12.56
C ASN A 71 -3.81 17.27 12.39
N TYR A 72 -4.03 15.96 12.36
CA TYR A 72 -2.95 14.97 12.27
C TYR A 72 -3.39 13.64 11.65
N GLY A 73 -2.43 12.72 11.49
CA GLY A 73 -2.65 11.38 10.95
C GLY A 73 -3.32 11.39 9.57
N PRO A 74 -2.76 12.08 8.55
CA PRO A 74 -3.40 12.17 7.25
C PRO A 74 -3.17 10.90 6.40
N THR A 75 -4.18 10.48 5.64
CA THR A 75 -3.97 9.73 4.38
C THR A 75 -3.99 10.69 3.22
N VAL A 76 -2.97 10.62 2.36
CA VAL A 76 -2.86 11.45 1.15
C VAL A 76 -2.87 10.57 -0.11
N MET A 77 -3.77 10.88 -1.05
CA MET A 77 -4.03 10.06 -2.24
C MET A 77 -4.05 10.91 -3.51
N LEU A 78 -3.34 10.47 -4.55
CA LEU A 78 -3.43 11.00 -5.91
C LEU A 78 -4.53 10.26 -6.67
N ASP A 79 -5.69 10.87 -6.86
CA ASP A 79 -6.83 10.24 -7.55
C ASP A 79 -7.61 11.26 -8.40
N GLY A 80 -7.99 10.89 -9.62
CA GLY A 80 -8.79 11.72 -10.51
C GLY A 80 -8.16 13.08 -10.86
N GLY A 81 -6.82 13.15 -10.90
CA GLY A 81 -6.09 14.40 -11.17
C GLY A 81 -6.11 15.41 -10.01
N LYS A 82 -6.47 14.98 -8.80
CA LYS A 82 -6.42 15.78 -7.57
C LYS A 82 -5.55 15.09 -6.52
N VAL A 83 -5.08 15.88 -5.56
CA VAL A 83 -4.63 15.36 -4.28
C VAL A 83 -5.84 15.35 -3.34
N ARG A 84 -6.20 14.18 -2.85
CA ARG A 84 -7.27 13.96 -1.86
C ARG A 84 -6.63 13.63 -0.53
N MET A 85 -7.17 14.17 0.55
CA MET A 85 -6.65 13.93 1.89
C MET A 85 -7.76 13.75 2.90
N TRP A 86 -7.57 12.79 3.80
CA TRP A 86 -8.39 12.57 4.99
C TRP A 86 -7.49 12.66 6.21
N TRP A 87 -7.93 13.33 7.27
CA TRP A 87 -7.12 13.47 8.49
C TRP A 87 -8.00 13.55 9.72
N CYS A 88 -7.40 13.32 10.88
CA CYS A 88 -8.06 13.41 12.16
C CYS A 88 -8.10 14.85 12.68
N SER A 89 -9.28 15.29 13.11
CA SER A 89 -9.53 16.58 13.73
C SER A 89 -10.74 16.45 14.67
N GLN A 90 -11.36 17.57 15.03
CA GLN A 90 -12.59 17.61 15.79
C GLN A 90 -13.38 18.86 15.42
N TYR A 91 -14.69 18.70 15.19
CA TYR A 91 -15.61 19.81 15.03
C TYR A 91 -16.57 19.95 16.21
N PRO A 92 -16.74 21.18 16.74
CA PRO A 92 -17.71 21.43 17.80
C PRO A 92 -19.16 21.04 17.44
N ASP A 93 -19.51 21.15 16.16
CA ASP A 93 -20.86 20.89 15.65
C ASP A 93 -21.02 19.46 15.09
N ALA A 94 -19.96 18.66 15.04
CA ALA A 94 -20.05 17.25 14.69
C ALA A 94 -20.47 16.46 15.94
N GLY A 95 -21.58 15.73 15.83
CA GLY A 95 -22.12 14.93 16.93
C GLY A 95 -21.78 13.46 16.75
N PRO A 96 -21.41 12.73 17.81
CA PRO A 96 -21.16 13.18 19.20
C PRO A 96 -19.81 13.92 19.35
N PRO A 97 -19.57 14.64 20.47
CA PRO A 97 -18.27 15.24 20.73
C PRO A 97 -17.17 14.18 20.78
N GLY A 98 -16.14 14.32 19.94
CA GLY A 98 -15.00 13.40 19.85
C GLY A 98 -14.17 13.70 18.61
N ASP A 99 -13.34 12.75 18.18
CA ASP A 99 -12.55 12.88 16.95
C ASP A 99 -13.40 12.65 15.70
N ASP A 100 -13.15 13.48 14.69
CA ASP A 100 -13.72 13.38 13.36
C ASP A 100 -12.65 13.14 12.31
N ILE A 101 -13.03 12.43 11.26
CA ILE A 101 -12.25 12.33 10.03
C ILE A 101 -12.75 13.43 9.09
N LEU A 102 -11.88 14.39 8.80
CA LEU A 102 -12.14 15.45 7.82
C LEU A 102 -11.71 15.02 6.42
N TYR A 103 -12.23 15.71 5.41
CA TYR A 103 -11.81 15.58 4.01
C TYR A 103 -11.38 16.92 3.41
N GLY A 104 -10.33 16.89 2.60
CA GLY A 104 -9.90 18.01 1.78
C GLY A 104 -9.31 17.56 0.46
N GLU A 105 -9.35 18.45 -0.53
CA GLU A 105 -8.73 18.26 -1.84
C GLU A 105 -7.93 19.49 -2.27
N SER A 106 -6.90 19.25 -3.07
CA SER A 106 -6.08 20.27 -3.70
C SER A 106 -5.60 19.84 -5.09
N THR A 107 -5.12 20.80 -5.87
CA THR A 107 -4.41 20.56 -7.14
C THR A 107 -2.90 20.49 -6.96
N SER A 108 -2.41 20.75 -5.74
CA SER A 108 -1.00 20.75 -5.37
C SER A 108 -0.81 20.13 -3.99
N LEU A 109 0.33 19.49 -3.76
CA LEU A 109 0.74 19.01 -2.43
C LEU A 109 1.00 20.17 -1.44
N ASP A 110 1.36 21.35 -1.96
CA ASP A 110 1.58 22.56 -1.16
C ASP A 110 0.27 23.27 -0.78
N GLY A 111 -0.88 22.67 -1.11
CA GLY A 111 -2.18 23.17 -0.74
C GLY A 111 -2.58 24.49 -1.44
N PRO A 112 -3.56 25.22 -0.87
CA PRO A 112 -4.34 24.82 0.29
C PRO A 112 -5.21 23.59 -0.01
N PHE A 113 -5.43 22.75 1.00
CA PHE A 113 -6.47 21.73 0.97
C PHE A 113 -7.79 22.33 1.43
N THR A 114 -8.84 22.13 0.64
CA THR A 114 -10.17 22.68 0.89
C THR A 114 -11.24 21.61 0.72
N GLY A 115 -12.40 21.78 1.33
CA GLY A 115 -13.56 20.94 1.03
C GLY A 115 -14.00 21.08 -0.43
N PRO A 116 -14.87 20.18 -0.93
CA PRO A 116 -15.34 20.20 -2.31
C PRO A 116 -15.86 21.59 -2.72
N GLY A 117 -15.44 22.06 -3.90
CA GLY A 117 -15.83 23.40 -4.38
C GLY A 117 -15.16 24.56 -3.62
N SER A 118 -13.96 24.33 -3.08
CA SER A 118 -13.20 25.32 -2.29
C SER A 118 -13.92 25.77 -1.02
N THR A 119 -14.59 24.84 -0.36
CA THR A 119 -15.32 25.05 0.89
C THR A 119 -14.45 24.72 2.11
N VAL A 120 -14.98 24.93 3.32
CA VAL A 120 -14.35 24.41 4.54
C VAL A 120 -14.31 22.88 4.47
N PRO A 121 -13.18 22.22 4.82
CA PRO A 121 -13.10 20.76 4.90
C PRO A 121 -14.27 20.15 5.71
N PRO A 122 -15.14 19.32 5.12
CA PRO A 122 -16.23 18.70 5.87
C PRO A 122 -15.72 17.55 6.75
N ALA A 123 -16.40 17.29 7.88
CA ALA A 123 -16.31 15.99 8.54
C ALA A 123 -17.05 14.96 7.69
N VAL A 124 -16.36 13.87 7.34
CA VAL A 124 -16.89 12.77 6.52
C VAL A 124 -17.12 11.50 7.31
N LEU A 125 -16.53 11.38 8.50
CA LEU A 125 -16.84 10.35 9.48
C LEU A 125 -16.73 10.96 10.89
N SER A 126 -17.69 10.65 11.74
CA SER A 126 -17.79 11.09 13.15
C SER A 126 -18.22 9.91 14.03
N GLY A 127 -18.21 10.07 15.34
CA GLY A 127 -18.63 9.02 16.27
C GLY A 127 -20.05 8.47 16.00
N ASN A 128 -20.29 7.20 16.33
CA ASN A 128 -21.57 6.50 16.12
C ASN A 128 -22.15 5.95 17.44
N PRO A 129 -22.92 6.76 18.18
CA PRO A 129 -23.33 6.45 19.55
C PRO A 129 -23.88 5.04 19.74
N GLY A 130 -23.34 4.32 20.74
CA GLY A 130 -23.72 2.95 21.06
C GLY A 130 -22.93 1.86 20.32
N GLN A 131 -22.00 2.24 19.43
CA GLN A 131 -21.06 1.32 18.77
C GLN A 131 -19.62 1.45 19.32
N PHE A 132 -18.71 0.61 18.81
CA PHE A 132 -17.29 0.63 19.21
C PHE A 132 -16.57 1.94 18.85
N ASP A 133 -17.03 2.63 17.81
CA ASP A 133 -16.61 3.95 17.34
C ASP A 133 -17.56 5.04 17.85
N GLY A 134 -18.16 4.83 19.03
CA GLY A 134 -19.25 5.64 19.56
C GLY A 134 -18.93 7.10 19.89
N MET A 135 -17.66 7.45 20.06
CA MET A 135 -17.21 8.81 20.40
C MET A 135 -16.14 9.30 19.43
N HIS A 136 -15.10 8.51 19.17
CA HIS A 136 -13.97 8.92 18.34
C HIS A 136 -13.89 8.11 17.05
N THR A 137 -13.64 8.80 15.94
CA THR A 137 -13.19 8.24 14.66
C THR A 137 -11.96 9.00 14.19
N CYS A 138 -10.82 8.33 14.07
CA CYS A 138 -9.52 8.98 13.83
C CYS A 138 -8.61 8.08 12.98
N ASP A 139 -7.38 8.54 12.72
CA ASP A 139 -6.33 7.83 11.99
C ASP A 139 -6.81 7.15 10.68
N PRO A 140 -7.34 7.92 9.72
CA PRO A 140 -7.83 7.37 8.47
C PRO A 140 -6.70 6.74 7.65
N SER A 141 -6.93 5.51 7.18
CA SER A 141 -6.20 4.90 6.06
C SER A 141 -7.17 4.56 4.93
N VAL A 142 -7.06 5.27 3.81
CA VAL A 142 -7.92 5.08 2.63
C VAL A 142 -7.16 4.39 1.51
N VAL A 143 -7.72 3.28 1.00
CA VAL A 143 -7.28 2.62 -0.24
C VAL A 143 -8.46 2.43 -1.17
N ARG A 144 -8.22 2.30 -2.47
CA ARG A 144 -9.23 2.03 -3.49
C ARG A 144 -8.87 0.78 -4.27
N ALA A 145 -9.78 -0.19 -4.26
CA ALA A 145 -9.63 -1.44 -5.00
C ALA A 145 -10.96 -1.83 -5.64
N GLY A 146 -10.92 -2.30 -6.89
CA GLY A 146 -12.15 -2.70 -7.60
C GLY A 146 -13.18 -1.56 -7.77
N GLY A 147 -12.73 -0.30 -7.76
CA GLY A 147 -13.59 0.88 -7.86
C GLY A 147 -14.21 1.36 -6.54
N THR A 148 -14.04 0.62 -5.44
CA THR A 148 -14.52 0.97 -4.11
C THR A 148 -13.39 1.55 -3.25
N TYR A 149 -13.66 2.65 -2.55
CA TYR A 149 -12.81 3.14 -1.48
C TYR A 149 -13.10 2.39 -0.19
N TYR A 150 -12.05 2.02 0.52
CA TYR A 150 -12.06 1.39 1.83
C TYR A 150 -11.33 2.32 2.79
N LEU A 151 -12.05 2.82 3.80
CA LEU A 151 -11.52 3.61 4.90
C LEU A 151 -11.37 2.68 6.11
N TYR A 152 -10.13 2.38 6.45
CA TYR A 152 -9.74 1.80 7.73
C TYR A 152 -9.52 2.95 8.72
N TYR A 153 -10.04 2.85 9.94
CA TYR A 153 -9.96 3.94 10.91
C TYR A 153 -9.90 3.42 12.34
N THR A 154 -9.29 4.19 13.24
CA THR A 154 -9.37 3.96 14.68
C THR A 154 -10.74 4.39 15.20
N GLY A 155 -11.41 3.53 15.97
CA GLY A 155 -12.66 3.82 16.66
C GLY A 155 -12.55 3.63 18.17
N ALA A 156 -13.19 4.52 18.93
CA ALA A 156 -13.36 4.38 20.37
C ALA A 156 -14.76 4.83 20.83
N ALA A 157 -15.35 4.10 21.78
CA ALA A 157 -16.72 4.34 22.24
C ALA A 157 -16.82 5.47 23.28
N ASN A 158 -15.69 5.90 23.83
CA ASN A 158 -15.53 6.84 24.93
C ASN A 158 -14.05 7.27 25.00
N ASP A 159 -13.71 8.23 25.86
CA ASP A 159 -12.35 8.73 26.14
C ASP A 159 -11.41 7.61 26.64
N HIS A 160 -10.99 6.73 25.73
CA HIS A 160 -10.00 5.65 25.87
C HIS A 160 -10.29 4.59 26.95
N ALA A 161 -11.56 4.28 27.23
CA ALA A 161 -11.89 3.17 28.13
C ALA A 161 -11.72 1.81 27.42
N LEU A 162 -10.64 1.09 27.76
CA LEU A 162 -10.43 -0.35 27.45
C LEU A 162 -10.07 -0.71 25.99
N GLY A 163 -9.31 0.16 25.31
CA GLY A 163 -8.62 -0.16 24.06
C GLY A 163 -9.40 0.20 22.80
N ASN A 164 -8.76 1.00 21.94
CA ASN A 164 -9.21 1.30 20.59
C ASN A 164 -9.27 0.02 19.74
N ALA A 165 -10.09 0.06 18.71
CA ALA A 165 -10.18 -0.97 17.69
C ALA A 165 -10.23 -0.35 16.28
N ILE A 166 -9.93 -1.15 15.26
CA ILE A 166 -9.97 -0.69 13.86
C ILE A 166 -11.32 -1.02 13.24
N GLY A 167 -11.98 0.00 12.72
CA GLY A 167 -13.18 -0.08 11.91
C GLY A 167 -12.90 -0.14 10.41
N LEU A 168 -13.96 -0.45 9.64
CA LEU A 168 -13.98 -0.32 8.19
C LEU A 168 -15.22 0.46 7.76
N ALA A 169 -15.07 1.37 6.80
CA ALA A 169 -16.16 1.94 6.03
C ALA A 169 -15.85 1.88 4.53
N THR A 170 -16.89 1.83 3.71
CA THR A 170 -16.76 1.77 2.25
C THR A 170 -17.45 2.93 1.58
N SER A 171 -16.93 3.35 0.43
CA SER A 171 -17.47 4.47 -0.34
C SER A 171 -17.23 4.30 -1.85
N THR A 172 -18.08 4.91 -2.67
CA THR A 172 -17.87 5.03 -4.12
C THR A 172 -17.29 6.39 -4.52
N ASP A 173 -17.37 7.39 -3.64
CA ASP A 173 -16.91 8.77 -3.88
C ASP A 173 -15.77 9.20 -2.93
N GLY A 174 -15.51 8.44 -1.86
CA GLY A 174 -14.54 8.77 -0.82
C GLY A 174 -15.01 9.89 0.15
N LEU A 175 -16.28 10.26 0.09
CA LEU A 175 -16.90 11.32 0.91
C LEU A 175 -18.05 10.77 1.75
N THR A 176 -18.90 9.95 1.15
CA THR A 176 -20.05 9.33 1.80
C THR A 176 -19.70 7.90 2.17
N TRP A 177 -19.70 7.59 3.46
CA TRP A 177 -19.18 6.32 3.97
C TRP A 177 -20.26 5.42 4.57
N ALA A 178 -20.25 4.14 4.17
CA ALA A 178 -21.05 3.09 4.77
C ALA A 178 -20.18 2.21 5.69
N ARG A 179 -20.42 2.27 7.00
CA ARG A 179 -19.67 1.53 8.03
C ARG A 179 -19.95 0.02 7.95
N ALA A 180 -18.97 -0.78 8.35
CA ALA A 180 -19.20 -2.15 8.79
C ALA A 180 -19.83 -2.14 10.20
N ASP A 181 -20.60 -3.19 10.53
CA ASP A 181 -21.38 -3.26 11.77
C ASP A 181 -20.52 -3.47 13.04
N THR A 182 -19.30 -3.99 12.90
CA THR A 182 -18.41 -4.35 14.00
C THR A 182 -16.98 -3.93 13.68
N PRO A 183 -16.10 -3.73 14.69
CA PRO A 183 -14.68 -3.56 14.42
C PRO A 183 -14.13 -4.78 13.67
N ILE A 184 -13.15 -4.56 12.79
CA ILE A 184 -12.53 -5.61 11.99
C ILE A 184 -11.23 -6.13 12.62
N VAL A 185 -10.54 -5.30 13.40
CA VAL A 185 -9.34 -5.71 14.16
C VAL A 185 -9.45 -5.16 15.58
N GLY A 186 -9.27 -6.04 16.56
CA GLY A 186 -9.19 -5.68 17.97
C GLY A 186 -7.77 -5.80 18.53
N PRO A 187 -7.54 -5.29 19.76
CA PRO A 187 -6.32 -5.55 20.53
C PRO A 187 -6.10 -7.05 20.72
N SER A 188 -4.83 -7.46 20.63
CA SER A 188 -4.41 -8.84 20.87
C SER A 188 -4.45 -9.25 22.34
N HIS A 189 -4.24 -8.29 23.25
CA HIS A 189 -4.14 -8.50 24.69
C HIS A 189 -3.02 -9.48 25.11
N ASP A 190 -1.96 -9.59 24.32
CA ASP A 190 -0.84 -10.49 24.62
C ASP A 190 -0.10 -10.09 25.91
N VAL A 191 0.09 -8.78 26.09
CA VAL A 191 0.84 -8.19 27.20
C VAL A 191 0.07 -7.01 27.77
N HIS A 192 -0.12 -7.02 29.09
CA HIS A 192 -0.72 -5.89 29.81
C HIS A 192 0.34 -4.82 30.09
N ARG A 193 0.08 -3.59 29.65
CA ARG A 193 0.94 -2.41 29.82
C ARG A 193 0.12 -1.23 30.35
N ASP A 194 0.81 -0.22 30.87
CA ASP A 194 0.18 1.02 31.32
C ASP A 194 -0.46 1.82 30.16
N ASN A 195 0.08 1.67 28.94
CA ASN A 195 -0.50 2.28 27.75
C ASN A 195 -1.74 1.49 27.28
N LEU A 196 -2.92 2.02 27.59
CA LEU A 196 -4.23 1.41 27.31
C LEU A 196 -4.79 1.75 25.91
N TYR A 197 -3.98 2.32 25.01
CA TYR A 197 -4.45 2.73 23.67
C TYR A 197 -5.10 1.58 22.88
N GLY A 198 -4.58 0.35 22.94
CA GLY A 198 -5.15 -0.80 22.22
C GLY A 198 -4.67 -0.86 20.78
N THR A 199 -5.59 -1.08 19.83
CA THR A 199 -5.26 -1.25 18.40
C THR A 199 -5.85 -0.12 17.56
N GLY A 200 -5.04 0.49 16.70
CA GLY A 200 -5.44 1.63 15.89
C GLY A 200 -4.34 2.06 14.93
N GLN A 201 -4.40 3.31 14.46
CA GLN A 201 -3.44 3.88 13.50
C GLN A 201 -3.21 2.97 12.28
N PRO A 202 -4.28 2.53 11.59
CA PRO A 202 -4.13 1.65 10.44
C PRO A 202 -3.42 2.36 9.29
N SER A 203 -2.65 1.62 8.51
CA SER A 203 -2.20 1.99 7.16
C SER A 203 -2.29 0.78 6.23
N ALA A 204 -3.00 0.94 5.12
CA ALA A 204 -3.37 -0.15 4.23
C ALA A 204 -2.81 0.01 2.82
N VAL A 205 -2.52 -1.13 2.18
CA VAL A 205 -2.06 -1.26 0.79
C VAL A 205 -2.80 -2.41 0.12
N TYR A 206 -3.25 -2.23 -1.12
CA TYR A 206 -3.81 -3.30 -1.95
C TYR A 206 -2.77 -3.76 -2.99
N LEU A 207 -2.28 -4.99 -2.84
CA LEU A 207 -1.23 -5.55 -3.69
C LEU A 207 -1.56 -6.98 -4.11
N ASP A 208 -1.63 -7.23 -5.42
CA ASP A 208 -1.87 -8.55 -6.03
C ASP A 208 -3.07 -9.31 -5.42
N GLY A 209 -4.16 -8.58 -5.20
CA GLY A 209 -5.41 -9.15 -4.67
C GLY A 209 -5.45 -9.27 -3.14
N TRP A 210 -4.43 -8.83 -2.43
CA TRP A 210 -4.36 -8.82 -0.97
C TRP A 210 -4.44 -7.40 -0.44
N PHE A 211 -5.24 -7.21 0.60
CA PHE A 211 -5.15 -6.06 1.48
C PHE A 211 -4.11 -6.37 2.55
N TYR A 212 -3.06 -5.57 2.62
CA TYR A 212 -2.13 -5.52 3.74
C TYR A 212 -2.58 -4.39 4.65
N LEU A 213 -2.70 -4.66 5.94
CA LEU A 213 -3.07 -3.70 6.96
C LEU A 213 -1.97 -3.69 8.03
N MET A 214 -1.18 -2.62 8.03
CA MET A 214 -0.24 -2.30 9.10
C MET A 214 -0.97 -1.48 10.16
N PHE A 215 -0.68 -1.70 11.44
CA PHE A 215 -1.33 -0.97 12.53
C PHE A 215 -0.54 -1.04 13.84
N THR A 216 -0.80 -0.08 14.72
CA THR A 216 -0.36 -0.09 16.11
C THR A 216 -1.20 -1.08 16.94
N ASP A 217 -0.56 -1.88 17.80
CA ASP A 217 -1.23 -2.62 18.89
C ASP A 217 -0.40 -2.54 20.17
N THR A 218 -0.78 -1.67 21.11
CA THR A 218 -0.01 -1.42 22.34
C THR A 218 -0.03 -2.60 23.32
N SER A 219 -0.93 -3.56 23.10
CA SER A 219 -1.02 -4.80 23.85
C SER A 219 -0.25 -5.95 23.19
N GLY A 220 0.33 -5.73 22.01
CA GLY A 220 1.03 -6.74 21.25
C GLY A 220 2.25 -7.32 21.96
N LYS A 221 2.54 -8.61 21.72
CA LYS A 221 3.66 -9.32 22.34
C LYS A 221 5.02 -8.69 22.02
N ASP A 222 5.23 -8.32 20.75
CA ASP A 222 6.49 -7.76 20.26
C ASP A 222 6.48 -6.22 20.21
N ALA A 223 5.49 -5.58 20.86
CA ALA A 223 5.51 -4.13 21.06
C ALA A 223 6.55 -3.75 22.12
N GLY A 224 7.16 -2.58 21.96
CA GLY A 224 8.08 -1.95 22.89
C GLY A 224 7.48 -1.74 24.29
N TRP A 225 8.32 -1.33 25.23
CA TRP A 225 7.94 -1.17 26.63
C TRP A 225 6.82 -0.13 26.84
N ASN A 226 6.76 0.90 25.99
CA ASN A 226 5.72 1.94 25.97
C ASN A 226 4.51 1.57 25.09
N GLY A 227 4.52 0.39 24.46
CA GLY A 227 3.48 -0.06 23.53
C GLY A 227 3.71 0.33 22.06
N ALA A 228 4.83 0.99 21.71
CA ALA A 228 5.16 1.27 20.32
C ALA A 228 5.41 -0.03 19.55
N GLY A 229 4.94 -0.11 18.30
CA GLY A 229 5.07 -1.33 17.51
C GLY A 229 4.00 -1.42 16.43
N GLN A 230 4.45 -1.61 15.19
CA GLN A 230 3.60 -1.81 14.02
C GLN A 230 3.51 -3.29 13.67
N PHE A 231 2.30 -3.80 13.44
CA PHE A 231 2.02 -5.19 13.10
C PHE A 231 1.29 -5.30 11.78
N VAL A 232 1.42 -6.42 11.07
CA VAL A 232 0.82 -6.59 9.74
C VAL A 232 -0.12 -7.79 9.72
N LEU A 233 -1.36 -7.54 9.32
CA LEU A 233 -2.30 -8.55 8.85
C LEU A 233 -2.44 -8.44 7.34
N ARG A 234 -2.76 -9.55 6.67
CA ARG A 234 -3.22 -9.52 5.28
C ARG A 234 -4.38 -10.46 5.03
N ALA A 235 -5.27 -10.07 4.11
CA ALA A 235 -6.37 -10.90 3.65
C ALA A 235 -6.77 -10.52 2.22
N LYS A 236 -7.41 -11.42 1.49
CA LYS A 236 -8.08 -11.07 0.21
C LYS A 236 -9.44 -10.41 0.43
N ASP A 237 -10.04 -10.67 1.60
CA ASP A 237 -11.26 -10.01 2.04
C ASP A 237 -10.91 -8.67 2.72
N PRO A 238 -11.37 -7.52 2.20
CA PRO A 238 -11.07 -6.21 2.80
C PRO A 238 -11.62 -6.05 4.21
N ARG A 239 -12.59 -6.88 4.62
CA ARG A 239 -13.18 -6.88 5.97
C ARG A 239 -12.35 -7.69 6.98
N PHE A 240 -11.33 -8.41 6.51
CA PHE A 240 -10.55 -9.34 7.34
C PHE A 240 -11.43 -10.36 8.10
N ALA A 241 -12.58 -10.74 7.52
CA ALA A 241 -13.49 -11.70 8.14
C ALA A 241 -13.13 -13.16 7.79
N ALA A 242 -12.38 -13.38 6.71
CA ALA A 242 -11.95 -14.70 6.27
C ALA A 242 -10.55 -14.68 5.61
N GLY A 243 -9.83 -15.79 5.74
CA GLY A 243 -8.53 -15.98 5.09
C GLY A 243 -7.46 -14.99 5.56
N VAL A 244 -7.50 -14.63 6.84
CA VAL A 244 -6.55 -13.69 7.45
C VAL A 244 -5.23 -14.41 7.72
N GLU A 245 -4.15 -13.74 7.35
CA GLU A 245 -2.79 -14.12 7.72
C GLU A 245 -2.16 -13.03 8.58
N SER A 246 -1.41 -13.42 9.60
CA SER A 246 -0.63 -12.53 10.46
C SER A 246 0.85 -12.72 10.21
N LEU A 247 1.58 -11.62 10.17
CA LEU A 247 3.04 -11.65 10.08
C LEU A 247 3.65 -12.14 11.40
N SER A 248 4.63 -13.04 11.28
CA SER A 248 5.42 -13.61 12.37
C SER A 248 6.86 -13.81 11.91
N ASP A 249 7.76 -14.25 12.80
CA ASP A 249 9.14 -14.62 12.45
C ASP A 249 9.24 -15.69 11.34
N ASN A 250 8.17 -16.45 11.10
CA ASN A 250 8.10 -17.45 10.03
C ASN A 250 7.42 -16.92 8.75
N GLY A 251 7.26 -15.60 8.63
CA GLY A 251 6.48 -14.94 7.61
C GLY A 251 4.97 -14.95 7.92
N PHE A 252 4.16 -14.73 6.89
CA PHE A 252 2.70 -14.72 7.01
C PHE A 252 2.14 -16.13 7.26
N THR A 253 1.36 -16.26 8.32
CA THR A 253 0.70 -17.51 8.71
C THR A 253 -0.80 -17.29 8.91
N ALA A 254 -1.61 -18.26 8.49
CA ALA A 254 -3.06 -18.19 8.66
C ALA A 254 -3.45 -18.14 10.14
N VAL A 255 -4.35 -17.23 10.49
CA VAL A 255 -4.88 -17.06 11.84
C VAL A 255 -6.39 -17.18 11.85
N THR A 256 -6.94 -17.65 12.97
CA THR A 256 -8.40 -17.83 13.15
C THR A 256 -9.11 -16.58 13.67
N SER A 257 -8.36 -15.58 14.12
CA SER A 257 -8.89 -14.31 14.64
C SER A 257 -7.96 -13.16 14.26
N THR A 258 -8.52 -11.98 14.01
CA THR A 258 -7.76 -10.74 13.84
C THR A 258 -7.12 -10.27 15.16
N THR A 259 -7.47 -10.85 16.31
CA THR A 259 -6.83 -10.64 17.61
C THR A 259 -5.70 -11.65 17.93
N ALA A 260 -5.25 -12.43 16.94
CA ALA A 260 -4.14 -13.37 17.15
C ALA A 260 -2.87 -12.67 17.66
N PRO A 261 -1.98 -13.39 18.39
CA PRO A 261 -0.80 -12.80 18.98
C PRO A 261 0.08 -12.02 18.01
N ARG A 262 0.55 -10.84 18.44
CA ARG A 262 1.38 -9.90 17.68
C ARG A 262 2.85 -10.21 17.91
N THR A 263 3.36 -11.21 17.22
CA THR A 263 4.68 -11.78 17.53
C THR A 263 5.85 -11.15 16.79
N MET A 264 5.59 -10.30 15.80
CA MET A 264 6.63 -9.64 15.02
C MET A 264 6.21 -8.22 14.68
N SER A 265 6.89 -7.24 15.25
CA SER A 265 6.74 -5.85 14.86
C SER A 265 7.65 -5.50 13.68
N VAL A 266 7.15 -4.75 12.70
CA VAL A 266 7.92 -4.33 11.51
C VAL A 266 8.67 -3.02 11.72
N VAL A 267 8.26 -2.23 12.72
CA VAL A 267 8.96 -1.03 13.17
C VAL A 267 8.49 -0.64 14.58
N ASP A 268 9.40 -0.18 15.42
CA ASP A 268 9.13 0.40 16.74
C ASP A 268 8.65 1.85 16.58
N ALA A 269 7.35 2.02 16.32
CA ALA A 269 6.73 3.33 16.12
C ALA A 269 5.25 3.32 16.50
N PHE A 270 4.71 4.52 16.77
CA PHE A 270 3.29 4.84 16.69
C PHE A 270 3.03 5.56 15.36
N SER A 271 1.79 5.54 14.87
CA SER A 271 1.36 6.32 13.68
C SER A 271 2.36 6.23 12.52
N ALA A 272 2.42 5.08 11.86
CA ALA A 272 3.29 4.87 10.71
C ALA A 272 2.47 4.61 9.44
N GLU A 273 3.02 4.97 8.29
CA GLU A 273 2.36 4.80 6.99
C GLU A 273 3.10 3.76 6.14
N LEU A 274 2.34 2.93 5.43
CA LEU A 274 2.81 1.86 4.57
C LEU A 274 2.47 2.19 3.11
N GLU A 275 3.43 2.00 2.22
CA GLU A 275 3.20 1.92 0.78
C GLU A 275 3.96 0.75 0.15
N TRP A 276 3.54 0.36 -1.04
CA TRP A 276 4.32 -0.53 -1.90
C TRP A 276 5.00 0.26 -3.02
N SER A 277 6.32 0.13 -3.16
CA SER A 277 7.05 0.70 -4.29
C SER A 277 7.31 -0.36 -5.36
N ASP A 278 6.63 -0.25 -6.51
CA ASP A 278 6.84 -1.15 -7.65
C ASP A 278 8.27 -1.09 -8.19
N ALA A 279 8.86 0.11 -8.19
CA ALA A 279 10.22 0.33 -8.66
C ALA A 279 11.26 -0.34 -7.73
N LEU A 280 11.04 -0.33 -6.42
CA LEU A 280 11.93 -1.00 -5.47
C LEU A 280 11.62 -2.50 -5.32
N GLY A 281 10.40 -2.91 -5.63
CA GLY A 281 9.88 -4.24 -5.30
C GLY A 281 9.84 -4.48 -3.77
N ALA A 282 9.53 -3.43 -3.02
CA ALA A 282 9.61 -3.40 -1.57
C ALA A 282 8.48 -2.56 -0.96
N PHE A 283 8.07 -2.92 0.26
CA PHE A 283 7.29 -2.04 1.11
C PHE A 283 8.18 -0.91 1.63
N VAL A 284 7.63 0.30 1.67
CA VAL A 284 8.22 1.45 2.32
C VAL A 284 7.35 1.77 3.54
N ILE A 285 7.97 1.85 4.70
CA ILE A 285 7.33 2.24 5.95
C ILE A 285 7.87 3.61 6.35
N ALA A 286 7.02 4.61 6.35
CA ALA A 286 7.30 5.94 6.86
C ALA A 286 6.91 6.01 8.34
N HIS A 287 7.86 6.38 9.19
CA HIS A 287 7.62 6.54 10.62
C HIS A 287 8.50 7.65 11.18
N GLU A 288 8.00 8.35 12.19
CA GLU A 288 8.70 9.51 12.73
C GLU A 288 9.87 9.13 13.65
N THR A 289 10.95 9.90 13.56
CA THR A 289 12.20 9.73 14.31
C THR A 289 12.82 11.07 14.61
N GLN A 290 13.86 11.14 15.43
CA GLN A 290 14.46 12.42 15.87
C GLN A 290 14.75 13.43 14.74
N ASP A 291 15.14 12.96 13.55
CA ASP A 291 15.58 13.83 12.44
C ASP A 291 14.49 14.11 11.39
N GLY A 292 13.28 13.57 11.58
CA GLY A 292 12.15 13.66 10.64
C GLY A 292 11.51 12.28 10.40
N THR A 293 10.80 12.17 9.28
CA THR A 293 10.19 10.90 8.86
C THR A 293 11.27 9.98 8.29
N THR A 294 11.54 8.88 8.97
CA THR A 294 12.40 7.80 8.47
C THR A 294 11.59 6.85 7.60
N LEU A 295 12.15 6.54 6.43
CA LEU A 295 11.68 5.51 5.51
C LEU A 295 12.49 4.25 5.74
N THR A 296 11.85 3.16 6.17
CA THR A 296 12.44 1.82 6.19
C THR A 296 11.85 0.97 5.08
N PHE A 297 12.64 0.01 4.60
CA PHE A 297 12.28 -0.77 3.42
C PHE A 297 12.22 -2.25 3.78
N TRP A 298 11.11 -2.91 3.47
CA TRP A 298 10.95 -4.34 3.66
C TRP A 298 10.75 -5.02 2.31
N ASN A 299 11.43 -6.14 2.08
CA ASN A 299 11.08 -6.98 0.94
C ASN A 299 9.65 -7.53 1.12
N ARG A 300 9.08 -8.04 0.02
CA ARG A 300 7.68 -8.41 -0.07
C ARG A 300 7.18 -9.40 1.00
N ASP A 301 8.06 -10.27 1.47
CA ASP A 301 7.75 -11.29 2.47
C ASP A 301 8.16 -10.89 3.89
N PHE A 302 8.60 -9.62 4.09
CA PHE A 302 9.06 -9.08 5.37
C PHE A 302 10.17 -9.93 6.02
N THR A 303 11.09 -10.46 5.20
CA THR A 303 12.22 -11.27 5.68
C THR A 303 13.55 -10.52 5.70
N ALA A 304 13.64 -9.38 5.01
CA ALA A 304 14.86 -8.59 4.93
C ALA A 304 14.59 -7.12 4.62
N HIS A 305 15.59 -6.28 4.92
CA HIS A 305 15.67 -4.90 4.50
C HIS A 305 16.53 -4.76 3.23
N PRO A 306 15.93 -4.67 2.03
CA PRO A 306 16.71 -4.60 0.79
C PRO A 306 17.47 -3.27 0.63
N TYR A 307 17.00 -2.21 1.27
CA TYR A 307 17.60 -0.88 1.21
C TYR A 307 17.84 -0.32 2.61
N ARG A 308 18.87 0.53 2.72
CA ARG A 308 19.12 1.31 3.95
C ARG A 308 18.05 2.36 4.13
N ALA A 309 17.77 2.69 5.38
CA ALA A 309 16.81 3.73 5.72
C ALA A 309 17.21 5.09 5.14
N VAL A 310 16.20 5.89 4.78
CA VAL A 310 16.34 7.25 4.26
C VAL A 310 15.48 8.19 5.10
N VAL A 311 15.93 9.41 5.37
CA VAL A 311 15.18 10.37 6.18
C VAL A 311 14.64 11.49 5.28
N VAL A 312 13.34 11.77 5.40
CA VAL A 312 12.71 13.01 4.92
C VAL A 312 12.78 14.04 6.05
N PRO A 313 13.74 14.99 6.00
CA PRO A 313 14.05 15.83 7.14
C PRO A 313 12.93 16.83 7.44
N GLY A 314 12.96 17.40 8.64
CA GLY A 314 12.12 18.52 9.05
C GLY A 314 11.33 18.23 10.33
N PRO A 315 10.60 19.23 10.84
CA PRO A 315 9.83 19.09 12.07
C PRO A 315 8.67 18.12 11.88
N TRP A 316 8.27 17.48 12.97
CA TRP A 316 7.11 16.61 13.07
C TRP A 316 6.63 16.57 14.53
N GLU A 317 5.37 16.18 14.72
CA GLU A 317 4.78 15.84 16.03
C GLU A 317 4.00 14.54 15.99
N GLU A 318 3.34 14.23 14.87
CA GLU A 318 2.52 13.03 14.73
C GLU A 318 2.38 12.62 13.26
N GLY A 319 2.29 11.30 13.06
CA GLY A 319 1.81 10.58 11.87
C GLY A 319 2.19 11.15 10.51
N PRO A 320 3.12 10.53 9.76
CA PRO A 320 3.33 10.87 8.37
C PRO A 320 2.17 10.33 7.52
N GLY A 321 1.70 11.10 6.56
CA GLY A 321 0.87 10.64 5.46
C GLY A 321 1.66 10.64 4.17
N LEU A 322 2.10 9.46 3.73
CA LEU A 322 2.70 9.27 2.41
C LEU A 322 1.70 9.63 1.31
N VAL A 323 2.17 10.35 0.31
CA VAL A 323 1.43 10.63 -0.92
C VAL A 323 1.44 9.38 -1.80
N ARG A 324 0.29 8.72 -1.91
CA ARG A 324 0.18 7.42 -2.58
C ARG A 324 -0.82 7.43 -3.72
N ARG A 325 -0.69 6.46 -4.61
CA ARG A 325 -1.75 6.07 -5.56
C ARG A 325 -2.97 5.52 -4.82
N PRO A 326 -4.13 5.38 -5.48
CA PRO A 326 -5.34 4.89 -4.83
C PRO A 326 -5.20 3.49 -4.22
N ASP A 327 -4.39 2.62 -4.80
CA ASP A 327 -4.10 1.26 -4.29
C ASP A 327 -3.08 1.22 -3.14
N GLY A 328 -2.56 2.37 -2.70
CA GLY A 328 -1.53 2.46 -1.65
C GLY A 328 -0.12 2.23 -2.16
N HIS A 329 0.09 2.30 -3.48
CA HIS A 329 1.43 2.21 -4.08
C HIS A 329 2.10 3.59 -4.16
N ALA A 330 3.44 3.61 -4.13
CA ALA A 330 4.23 4.80 -4.38
C ALA A 330 3.95 5.32 -5.81
N PRO A 331 3.77 6.64 -6.02
CA PRO A 331 3.65 7.19 -7.35
C PRO A 331 4.98 7.07 -8.13
N ALA A 332 4.88 6.93 -9.44
CA ALA A 332 6.04 6.96 -10.32
C ALA A 332 6.40 8.39 -10.72
N SER A 333 7.69 8.69 -10.90
CA SER A 333 8.11 9.97 -11.47
C SER A 333 7.59 10.11 -12.91
N GLU A 334 6.94 11.24 -13.22
CA GLU A 334 6.49 11.52 -14.59
C GLU A 334 7.67 11.66 -15.57
N SER A 335 8.79 12.25 -15.11
CA SER A 335 9.96 12.49 -15.96
C SER A 335 10.93 11.31 -16.06
N ASP A 336 11.01 10.48 -15.03
CA ASP A 336 11.95 9.36 -14.95
C ASP A 336 11.36 8.20 -14.10
N PRO A 337 10.29 7.54 -14.57
CA PRO A 337 9.58 6.55 -13.77
C PRO A 337 10.45 5.34 -13.38
N CYS A 338 11.49 5.06 -14.17
CA CYS A 338 12.36 3.91 -13.96
C CYS A 338 13.59 4.21 -13.08
N GLY A 339 14.05 5.47 -13.00
CA GLY A 339 15.22 5.86 -12.23
C GLY A 339 14.92 6.63 -10.94
N ARG A 340 13.68 7.08 -10.76
CA ARG A 340 13.28 8.01 -9.71
C ARG A 340 11.93 7.66 -9.09
N ILE A 341 11.87 7.70 -7.76
CA ILE A 341 10.63 7.56 -7.00
C ILE A 341 10.44 8.84 -6.17
N PRO A 342 9.43 9.67 -6.46
CA PRO A 342 9.06 10.76 -5.57
C PRO A 342 8.49 10.18 -4.28
N VAL A 343 9.00 10.65 -3.14
CA VAL A 343 8.45 10.35 -1.81
C VAL A 343 8.08 11.67 -1.17
N ASP A 344 6.79 11.87 -1.00
CA ASP A 344 6.20 13.07 -0.41
C ASP A 344 5.37 12.66 0.82
N VAL A 345 5.44 13.47 1.86
CA VAL A 345 4.83 13.24 3.17
C VAL A 345 4.13 14.51 3.62
N ILE A 346 2.90 14.37 4.10
CA ILE A 346 2.22 15.41 4.88
C ILE A 346 2.20 14.96 6.34
N ARG A 347 2.65 15.81 7.27
CA ARG A 347 2.68 15.49 8.71
C ARG A 347 2.36 16.69 9.57
N ALA A 348 1.88 16.47 10.79
CA ALA A 348 1.71 17.52 11.79
C ALA A 348 3.09 17.99 12.28
N THR A 349 3.26 19.29 12.51
CA THR A 349 4.61 19.88 12.74
C THR A 349 4.75 20.67 14.03
N ARG A 350 3.66 20.88 14.78
CA ARG A 350 3.69 21.48 16.12
C ARG A 350 2.51 21.03 16.97
N LEU A 351 2.65 21.21 18.28
CA LEU A 351 1.52 21.16 19.19
C LEU A 351 0.71 22.46 19.15
N GLY A 352 -0.61 22.30 19.04
CA GLY A 352 -1.62 23.35 19.05
C GLY A 352 -1.86 23.98 20.42
N GLU A 353 -2.76 24.96 20.47
CA GLU A 353 -3.24 25.53 21.74
C GLU A 353 -3.95 24.49 22.62
N ALA A 354 -4.53 23.46 22.00
CA ALA A 354 -5.13 22.31 22.68
C ALA A 354 -4.10 21.24 23.13
N HIS A 355 -2.79 21.52 23.03
CA HIS A 355 -1.72 20.56 23.29
C HIS A 355 -1.80 19.28 22.45
N ALA A 356 -2.35 19.39 21.23
CA ALA A 356 -2.52 18.29 20.29
C ALA A 356 -1.83 18.60 18.94
N PRO A 357 -1.37 17.58 18.20
CA PRO A 357 -0.64 17.77 16.94
C PRO A 357 -1.45 18.51 15.88
N THR A 358 -0.85 19.50 15.23
CA THR A 358 -1.51 20.32 14.19
C THR A 358 -0.50 20.87 13.20
N ASP A 359 -0.96 21.80 12.34
CA ASP A 359 -0.18 22.41 11.27
C ASP A 359 0.38 21.35 10.31
N LEU A 360 -0.52 20.72 9.57
CA LEU A 360 -0.17 19.78 8.50
C LEU A 360 0.65 20.54 7.44
N ARG A 361 1.89 20.08 7.22
CA ARG A 361 2.83 20.64 6.23
C ARG A 361 3.35 19.54 5.33
N HIS A 362 3.72 19.92 4.11
CA HIS A 362 4.25 19.00 3.11
C HIS A 362 5.78 19.04 3.11
N TYR A 363 6.38 17.86 3.06
CA TYR A 363 7.82 17.60 2.91
C TYR A 363 8.02 16.51 1.87
N GLY A 364 9.16 16.50 1.18
CA GLY A 364 9.44 15.43 0.23
C GLY A 364 10.87 15.40 -0.26
N LEU A 365 11.20 14.31 -0.95
CA LEU A 365 12.44 14.11 -1.68
C LEU A 365 12.23 13.05 -2.76
N ASP A 366 13.20 12.90 -3.64
CA ASP A 366 13.22 11.82 -4.60
C ASP A 366 14.26 10.77 -4.20
N LEU A 367 13.85 9.51 -4.21
CA LEU A 367 14.78 8.38 -4.17
C LEU A 367 15.31 8.14 -5.59
N THR A 368 16.63 7.97 -5.69
CA THR A 368 17.37 7.80 -6.96
C THR A 368 18.48 6.76 -6.78
N GLY A 369 19.17 6.42 -7.87
CA GLY A 369 20.21 5.39 -7.86
C GLY A 369 19.65 3.96 -7.89
N LEU A 370 18.41 3.80 -8.36
CA LEU A 370 17.72 2.53 -8.54
C LEU A 370 17.52 2.20 -10.03
N THR A 371 17.11 0.97 -10.31
CA THR A 371 16.68 0.53 -11.65
C THR A 371 15.31 -0.12 -11.55
N GLY A 372 14.27 0.72 -11.52
CA GLY A 372 12.89 0.33 -11.27
C GLY A 372 12.27 -0.52 -12.37
N CYS A 373 12.68 -0.32 -13.62
CA CYS A 373 12.20 -1.09 -14.78
C CYS A 373 13.20 -2.16 -15.22
N ALA A 374 13.87 -2.83 -14.29
CA ALA A 374 14.93 -3.79 -14.62
C ALA A 374 14.41 -5.12 -15.24
N ASP A 375 13.12 -5.42 -15.12
CA ASP A 375 12.47 -6.52 -15.81
C ASP A 375 11.02 -6.15 -16.18
N GLN A 376 10.40 -6.99 -17.03
CA GLN A 376 9.06 -6.73 -17.55
C GLN A 376 8.01 -6.63 -16.43
N GLN A 377 8.10 -7.45 -15.38
CA GLN A 377 7.11 -7.45 -14.30
C GLN A 377 7.18 -6.16 -13.50
N ARG A 378 8.39 -5.73 -13.10
CA ARG A 378 8.56 -4.44 -12.40
C ARG A 378 8.17 -3.26 -13.29
N ALA A 379 8.56 -3.28 -14.56
CA ALA A 379 8.18 -2.22 -15.50
C ALA A 379 6.66 -2.10 -15.64
N LEU A 380 5.91 -3.21 -15.64
CA LEU A 380 4.44 -3.19 -15.67
C LEU A 380 3.82 -2.59 -14.41
N GLY A 381 4.41 -2.79 -13.23
CA GLY A 381 3.94 -2.15 -11.99
C GLY A 381 4.25 -0.65 -11.96
N VAL A 382 5.51 -0.30 -12.25
CA VAL A 382 6.00 1.09 -12.27
C VAL A 382 5.22 1.96 -13.25
N LEU A 383 4.93 1.42 -14.43
CA LEU A 383 4.31 2.17 -15.52
C LEU A 383 2.79 2.06 -15.52
N ASP A 384 2.17 1.49 -14.48
CA ASP A 384 0.72 1.40 -14.41
C ASP A 384 0.06 2.80 -14.45
N GLY A 385 -0.86 2.98 -15.40
CA GLY A 385 -1.44 4.27 -15.77
C GLY A 385 -0.68 5.05 -16.86
N PHE A 386 0.57 4.69 -17.18
CA PHE A 386 1.37 5.39 -18.19
C PHE A 386 1.11 4.84 -19.60
N ALA A 387 1.11 5.73 -20.58
CA ALA A 387 1.16 5.37 -21.99
C ALA A 387 2.51 5.71 -22.60
N MET A 388 2.86 4.99 -23.67
CA MET A 388 4.11 5.17 -24.40
C MET A 388 3.96 4.73 -25.86
N PRO A 389 4.88 5.12 -26.76
CA PRO A 389 4.87 4.64 -28.13
C PRO A 389 4.95 3.11 -28.23
N SER A 390 4.15 2.55 -29.13
CA SER A 390 4.17 1.13 -29.50
C SER A 390 5.07 0.89 -30.72
N PRO A 391 5.71 -0.29 -30.84
CA PRO A 391 6.40 -0.71 -32.07
C PRO A 391 5.51 -0.72 -33.32
N ALA A 392 4.18 -0.78 -33.14
CA ALA A 392 3.20 -0.81 -34.23
C ALA A 392 2.77 0.58 -34.74
N ARG A 393 3.48 1.66 -34.38
CA ARG A 393 3.10 3.06 -34.67
C ARG A 393 1.74 3.46 -34.05
N THR A 394 1.41 2.84 -32.93
CA THR A 394 0.24 3.14 -32.08
C THR A 394 0.75 3.57 -30.69
N MET A 395 -0.13 3.59 -29.69
CA MET A 395 0.26 3.70 -28.28
C MET A 395 0.04 2.38 -27.55
N ASP A 396 0.83 2.14 -26.51
CA ASP A 396 0.58 1.10 -25.51
C ASP A 396 0.37 1.81 -24.16
N LEU A 397 -0.74 1.51 -23.49
CA LEU A 397 -1.08 1.97 -22.14
C LEU A 397 -0.94 0.77 -21.19
N VAL A 398 -0.27 0.97 -20.05
CA VAL A 398 -0.21 -0.07 -19.01
C VAL A 398 -1.36 0.15 -18.01
N VAL A 399 -2.18 -0.88 -17.79
CA VAL A 399 -3.27 -0.87 -16.80
C VAL A 399 -3.36 -2.22 -16.11
N ALA A 400 -3.43 -2.21 -14.77
CA ALA A 400 -3.49 -3.39 -13.91
C ALA A 400 -2.42 -4.44 -14.29
N GLY A 401 -1.19 -3.98 -14.52
CA GLY A 401 -0.05 -4.82 -14.88
C GLY A 401 -0.13 -5.44 -16.27
N LYS A 402 -0.93 -4.88 -17.18
CA LYS A 402 -1.12 -5.38 -18.56
C LYS A 402 -0.97 -4.27 -19.57
N VAL A 403 -0.49 -4.62 -20.76
CA VAL A 403 -0.43 -3.69 -21.90
C VAL A 403 -1.74 -3.72 -22.67
N VAL A 404 -2.39 -2.57 -22.80
CA VAL A 404 -3.53 -2.32 -23.68
C VAL A 404 -3.06 -1.46 -24.85
N ARG A 405 -3.21 -1.97 -26.08
CA ARG A 405 -2.83 -1.23 -27.28
C ARG A 405 -3.94 -0.27 -27.68
N ILE A 406 -3.58 0.95 -28.05
CA ILE A 406 -4.53 2.01 -28.43
C ILE A 406 -4.09 2.61 -29.76
N ASP A 407 -4.94 2.57 -30.78
CA ASP A 407 -4.61 3.07 -32.13
C ASP A 407 -4.29 4.56 -32.14
N ARG A 408 -5.02 5.36 -31.36
CA ARG A 408 -4.98 6.83 -31.43
C ARG A 408 -4.23 7.41 -30.23
N ARG A 409 -3.21 8.22 -30.51
CA ARG A 409 -2.47 8.96 -29.47
C ARG A 409 -3.37 9.88 -28.64
N SER A 410 -4.31 10.59 -29.28
CA SER A 410 -5.26 11.47 -28.58
C SER A 410 -6.17 10.72 -27.60
N VAL A 411 -6.44 9.44 -27.84
CA VAL A 411 -7.18 8.57 -26.91
C VAL A 411 -6.28 8.18 -25.75
N ALA A 412 -5.05 7.75 -26.03
CA ALA A 412 -4.08 7.42 -24.98
C ALA A 412 -3.79 8.62 -24.06
N GLU A 413 -3.68 9.84 -24.59
CA GLU A 413 -3.46 11.08 -23.82
C GLU A 413 -4.60 11.40 -22.84
N GLN A 414 -5.84 11.02 -23.15
CA GLN A 414 -6.96 11.17 -22.22
C GLN A 414 -7.00 10.08 -21.15
N LEU A 415 -6.56 8.87 -21.49
CA LEU A 415 -6.66 7.72 -20.60
C LEU A 415 -5.46 7.59 -19.65
N ALA A 416 -4.27 7.96 -20.11
CA ALA A 416 -3.02 7.72 -19.40
C ALA A 416 -2.68 8.85 -18.44
N THR A 417 -2.34 8.54 -17.19
CA THR A 417 -1.86 9.51 -16.18
C THR A 417 -0.73 10.36 -16.72
N HIS A 418 0.19 9.74 -17.46
CA HIS A 418 1.26 10.42 -18.19
C HIS A 418 1.56 9.70 -19.52
N VAL A 419 2.08 10.43 -20.51
CA VAL A 419 2.50 9.86 -21.81
C VAL A 419 4.00 10.07 -21.98
N LEU A 420 4.75 8.97 -21.99
CA LEU A 420 6.18 8.99 -22.23
C LEU A 420 6.49 9.30 -23.70
N ASP A 421 7.57 10.04 -23.93
CA ASP A 421 8.07 10.32 -25.28
C ASP A 421 8.75 9.10 -25.93
N GLN A 422 9.27 8.19 -25.11
CA GLN A 422 9.99 7.00 -25.55
C GLN A 422 9.43 5.74 -24.91
N ARG A 423 9.53 4.63 -25.63
CA ARG A 423 9.17 3.32 -25.10
C ARG A 423 10.21 2.86 -24.09
N VAL A 424 9.75 2.29 -22.98
CA VAL A 424 10.62 1.61 -22.02
C VAL A 424 10.97 0.22 -22.55
N GLY A 425 12.25 -0.01 -22.82
CA GLY A 425 12.73 -1.25 -23.46
C GLY A 425 12.44 -2.53 -22.68
N ALA A 426 12.25 -2.45 -21.36
CA ALA A 426 11.84 -3.60 -20.53
C ALA A 426 10.45 -4.16 -20.90
N LEU A 427 9.64 -3.39 -21.64
CA LEU A 427 8.33 -3.80 -22.15
C LEU A 427 8.38 -4.19 -23.64
N ASP A 428 9.57 -4.35 -24.22
CA ASP A 428 9.71 -4.91 -25.55
C ASP A 428 9.34 -6.40 -25.55
N GLY A 429 8.40 -6.76 -26.42
CA GLY A 429 7.86 -8.12 -26.47
C GLY A 429 6.79 -8.42 -25.41
N ALA A 430 6.45 -7.47 -24.53
CA ALA A 430 5.35 -7.65 -23.58
C ALA A 430 4.03 -7.96 -24.33
N PRO A 431 3.27 -8.98 -23.91
CA PRO A 431 2.05 -9.36 -24.58
C PRO A 431 0.99 -8.26 -24.44
N VAL A 432 0.34 -7.95 -25.56
CA VAL A 432 -0.83 -7.06 -25.57
C VAL A 432 -2.03 -7.86 -25.08
N ALA A 433 -2.62 -7.42 -23.97
CA ALA A 433 -3.76 -8.09 -23.37
C ALA A 433 -5.09 -7.76 -24.05
N ALA A 434 -5.21 -6.55 -24.60
CA ALA A 434 -6.36 -6.09 -25.36
C ALA A 434 -5.98 -4.94 -26.30
N HIS A 435 -6.76 -4.72 -27.35
CA HIS A 435 -6.57 -3.69 -28.36
C HIS A 435 -7.83 -2.82 -28.48
N LEU A 436 -7.69 -1.54 -28.10
CA LEU A 436 -8.63 -0.47 -28.41
C LEU A 436 -8.37 0.08 -29.82
N SER A 437 -9.08 -0.51 -30.78
CA SER A 437 -9.06 -0.07 -32.17
C SER A 437 -9.89 1.18 -32.39
N SER A 438 -9.54 1.96 -33.41
CA SER A 438 -10.33 3.12 -33.83
C SER A 438 -11.77 2.69 -34.17
N GLY A 439 -12.76 3.36 -33.59
CA GLY A 439 -14.17 3.03 -33.80
C GLY A 439 -14.66 1.79 -33.05
N ALA A 440 -13.89 1.27 -32.08
CA ALA A 440 -14.31 0.15 -31.23
C ALA A 440 -15.71 0.38 -30.64
N ARG A 441 -16.49 -0.69 -30.50
CA ARG A 441 -17.86 -0.61 -29.96
C ARG A 441 -17.82 -0.11 -28.52
N ALA A 442 -18.57 0.95 -28.25
CA ALA A 442 -18.71 1.52 -26.91
C ALA A 442 -20.14 1.30 -26.40
N LEU A 443 -20.27 0.88 -25.15
CA LEU A 443 -21.53 0.70 -24.47
C LEU A 443 -21.66 1.77 -23.39
N GLU A 444 -22.85 2.29 -23.18
CA GLU A 444 -23.17 3.19 -22.07
C GLU A 444 -24.40 2.69 -21.32
N ALA A 445 -24.29 2.63 -19.99
CA ALA A 445 -25.39 2.24 -19.12
C ALA A 445 -25.59 3.27 -18.00
N ALA A 446 -26.85 3.64 -17.76
CA ALA A 446 -27.19 4.59 -16.70
C ALA A 446 -26.69 4.10 -15.33
N GLY A 447 -25.94 4.98 -14.64
CA GLY A 447 -25.32 4.68 -13.34
C GLY A 447 -24.07 3.80 -13.38
N LEU A 448 -23.66 3.29 -14.56
CA LEU A 448 -22.46 2.49 -14.74
C LEU A 448 -21.41 3.18 -15.65
N GLY A 449 -21.83 4.15 -16.46
CA GLY A 449 -20.94 4.96 -17.29
C GLY A 449 -20.71 4.37 -18.67
N LEU A 450 -19.56 4.73 -19.27
CA LEU A 450 -19.12 4.30 -20.60
C LEU A 450 -18.11 3.15 -20.47
N GLY A 451 -18.13 2.20 -21.41
CA GLY A 451 -17.10 1.17 -21.52
C GLY A 451 -16.87 0.72 -22.96
N PHE A 452 -15.66 0.29 -23.28
CA PHE A 452 -15.33 -0.26 -24.60
C PHE A 452 -15.34 -1.79 -24.57
N LEU A 453 -15.97 -2.40 -25.58
CA LEU A 453 -15.84 -3.84 -25.82
C LEU A 453 -14.61 -4.06 -26.70
N LEU A 454 -13.55 -4.62 -26.13
CA LEU A 454 -12.26 -4.82 -26.82
C LEU A 454 -12.17 -6.20 -27.48
N ASP A 455 -11.11 -6.44 -28.23
CA ASP A 455 -10.83 -7.69 -28.96
C ASP A 455 -10.66 -8.93 -28.07
N ASP A 456 -10.37 -8.73 -26.78
CA ASP A 456 -10.35 -9.79 -25.76
C ASP A 456 -11.76 -10.22 -25.31
N GLY A 457 -12.81 -9.61 -25.87
CA GLY A 457 -14.22 -9.91 -25.60
C GLY A 457 -14.72 -9.36 -24.27
N LYS A 458 -13.92 -8.54 -23.58
CA LYS A 458 -14.29 -7.94 -22.29
C LYS A 458 -14.76 -6.50 -22.45
N LEU A 459 -15.62 -6.09 -21.52
CA LEU A 459 -16.00 -4.71 -21.37
C LEU A 459 -15.01 -4.03 -20.43
N TRP A 460 -14.34 -3.00 -20.94
CA TRP A 460 -13.41 -2.15 -20.22
C TRP A 460 -14.11 -0.84 -19.87
N PRO A 461 -14.56 -0.63 -18.61
CA PRO A 461 -15.13 0.64 -18.18
C PRO A 461 -14.13 1.77 -18.44
N VAL A 462 -14.59 2.96 -18.78
CA VAL A 462 -13.70 4.05 -19.18
C VAL A 462 -14.11 5.42 -18.63
N HIS A 463 -13.11 6.21 -18.25
CA HIS A 463 -13.26 7.61 -17.84
C HIS A 463 -12.14 8.47 -18.46
N PRO A 464 -12.41 9.71 -18.90
CA PRO A 464 -13.73 10.33 -19.07
C PRO A 464 -14.49 9.75 -20.28
N ALA A 465 -15.82 9.87 -20.27
CA ALA A 465 -16.67 9.37 -21.37
C ALA A 465 -16.43 10.06 -22.72
N SER A 466 -15.82 11.26 -22.72
CA SER A 466 -15.46 12.01 -23.93
C SER A 466 -14.52 11.24 -24.88
N VAL A 467 -13.83 10.22 -24.36
CA VAL A 467 -12.88 9.41 -25.13
C VAL A 467 -13.55 8.63 -26.28
N ALA A 468 -14.84 8.27 -26.19
CA ALA A 468 -15.55 7.61 -27.29
C ALA A 468 -15.55 8.45 -28.56
N SER A 469 -15.80 9.76 -28.44
CA SER A 469 -15.77 10.68 -29.57
C SER A 469 -14.38 10.80 -30.18
N LEU A 470 -13.33 10.88 -29.34
CA LEU A 470 -11.94 10.92 -29.81
C LEU A 470 -11.52 9.62 -30.51
N ASN A 471 -12.06 8.48 -30.07
CA ASN A 471 -11.83 7.20 -30.71
C ASN A 471 -12.63 7.03 -32.02
N GLY A 472 -13.60 7.90 -32.28
CA GLY A 472 -14.55 7.76 -33.40
C GLY A 472 -15.52 6.60 -33.19
N SER A 473 -15.79 6.22 -31.94
CA SER A 473 -16.66 5.12 -31.56
C SER A 473 -18.12 5.56 -31.50
N THR A 474 -19.01 4.71 -32.02
CA THR A 474 -20.45 4.85 -31.81
C THR A 474 -20.81 4.29 -30.43
N VAL A 475 -21.53 5.07 -29.64
CA VAL A 475 -22.00 4.68 -28.31
C VAL A 475 -23.39 4.04 -28.40
N GLU A 476 -23.53 2.84 -27.87
CA GLU A 476 -24.78 2.10 -27.77
C GLU A 476 -25.30 2.16 -26.33
N LEU A 477 -26.53 2.66 -26.15
CA LEU A 477 -27.21 2.66 -24.86
C LEU A 477 -27.71 1.26 -24.52
N VAL A 478 -27.29 0.73 -23.37
CA VAL A 478 -27.68 -0.61 -22.90
C VAL A 478 -28.22 -0.56 -21.47
N SER A 479 -29.02 -1.56 -21.11
CA SER A 479 -29.46 -1.75 -19.73
C SER A 479 -28.30 -2.20 -18.82
N ALA A 480 -28.43 -1.98 -17.51
CA ALA A 480 -27.46 -2.48 -16.53
C ALA A 480 -27.30 -4.01 -16.56
N ALA A 481 -28.35 -4.75 -16.94
CA ALA A 481 -28.29 -6.20 -17.12
C ALA A 481 -27.43 -6.59 -18.32
N GLN A 482 -27.59 -5.89 -19.46
CA GLN A 482 -26.77 -6.11 -20.65
C GLN A 482 -25.31 -5.73 -20.40
N TRP A 483 -25.04 -4.62 -19.71
CA TRP A 483 -23.69 -4.23 -19.29
C TRP A 483 -23.00 -5.36 -18.52
N ARG A 484 -23.67 -5.87 -17.47
CA ARG A 484 -23.13 -6.89 -16.57
C ARG A 484 -23.06 -8.29 -17.20
N ALA A 485 -23.70 -8.50 -18.35
CA ALA A 485 -23.59 -9.76 -19.09
C ALA A 485 -22.22 -9.93 -19.76
N HIS A 486 -21.46 -8.84 -19.94
CA HIS A 486 -20.09 -8.90 -20.45
C HIS A 486 -19.09 -9.19 -19.32
N PRO A 487 -18.07 -10.05 -19.55
CA PRO A 487 -16.93 -10.14 -18.65
C PRO A 487 -16.26 -8.78 -18.48
N GLN A 488 -16.06 -8.35 -17.24
CA GLN A 488 -15.49 -7.02 -16.94
C GLN A 488 -13.97 -7.09 -16.91
N ALA A 489 -13.32 -6.04 -17.40
CA ALA A 489 -11.90 -5.78 -17.26
C ALA A 489 -11.64 -4.61 -16.30
N ALA A 490 -10.35 -4.30 -16.07
CA ALA A 490 -9.96 -3.13 -15.29
C ALA A 490 -10.46 -1.83 -15.98
N PRO A 491 -10.81 -0.79 -15.21
CA PRO A 491 -11.16 0.50 -15.80
C PRO A 491 -9.96 1.10 -16.54
N LEU A 492 -10.22 1.75 -17.67
CA LEU A 492 -9.27 2.58 -18.40
C LEU A 492 -9.51 4.06 -18.04
N GLY A 493 -8.45 4.82 -17.79
CA GLY A 493 -8.58 6.25 -17.53
C GLY A 493 -8.05 6.71 -16.18
N LYS A 494 -7.83 8.02 -16.08
CA LYS A 494 -7.50 8.73 -14.83
C LYS A 494 -8.72 8.98 -13.97
#